data_AF-E1QSR5-F1
#
_entry.id   AF-E1QSR5-F1
#
_cell.length_a   1.000
_cell.length_b   1.000
_cell.length_c   1.000
_cell.angle_alpha   90.00
_cell.angle_beta   90.00
_cell.angle_gamma   90.00
#
_symmetry.space_group_name_H-M   'P 1'
#
loop_
_entity.id
_entity.type
_entity.pdbx_description
1 polymer ?
#
loop_
_entity_poly.entity_id
_entity_poly.type
_entity_poly.pdbx_seq_one_letter_code
_entity_poly.pdbx_strand_id
1 'polypeptide(L)' 'MRLRLIASDGALGYYELPSRPDDPWKPMKLIVRVGPREYYIVEAYPEHLSGRWVIAMPIIKDEIELISIA' A
#
# COMPACT_ATOMS: atom_id res chain seq x y z
N MET A 1 10.66 1.22 3.01
CA MET A 1 10.39 -0.23 2.85
C MET A 1 9.79 -0.47 1.46
N ARG A 2 10.26 -1.46 0.69
CA ARG A 2 9.67 -1.75 -0.62
C ARG A 2 8.43 -2.63 -0.49
N LEU A 3 7.38 -2.28 -1.21
CA LEU A 3 6.13 -3.02 -1.27
C LEU A 3 5.89 -3.49 -2.70
N ARG A 4 5.51 -4.76 -2.84
CA ARG A 4 5.23 -5.40 -4.12
C ARG A 4 3.73 -5.46 -4.35
N LEU A 5 3.31 -5.15 -5.58
CA LEU A 5 1.93 -5.35 -6.01
C LEU A 5 1.61 -6.85 -6.06
N ILE A 6 0.57 -7.28 -5.33
CA ILE A 6 0.08 -8.66 -5.36
C ILE A 6 -1.10 -8.81 -6.32
N ALA A 7 -1.98 -7.81 -6.35
CA ALA A 7 -3.18 -7.80 -7.16
C ALA A 7 -3.57 -6.36 -7.51
N SER A 8 -4.42 -6.20 -8.52
CA SER A 8 -5.13 -4.96 -8.80
C SER A 8 -6.52 -5.27 -9.34
N ASP A 9 -7.46 -4.36 -9.12
CA ASP A 9 -8.82 -4.41 -9.70
C ASP A 9 -9.02 -3.37 -10.83
N GLY A 10 -7.95 -2.64 -11.19
CA GLY A 10 -7.95 -1.55 -12.16
C GLY A 10 -8.13 -0.15 -11.54
N ALA A 11 -8.64 -0.06 -10.32
CA ALA A 11 -8.76 1.20 -9.57
C ALA A 11 -7.76 1.27 -8.41
N LEU A 12 -7.55 0.13 -7.73
CA LEU A 12 -6.68 -0.03 -6.57
C LEU A 12 -5.59 -1.05 -6.85
N GLY A 13 -4.41 -0.77 -6.30
CA GLY A 13 -3.32 -1.73 -6.17
C GLY A 13 -3.29 -2.27 -4.74
N TYR A 14 -3.12 -3.58 -4.60
CA TYR A 14 -3.03 -4.29 -3.34
C TYR A 14 -1.58 -4.70 -3.08
N TYR A 15 -0.98 -4.17 -2.02
CA TYR A 15 0.43 -4.38 -1.71
C TYR A 15 0.63 -5.13 -0.40
N GLU A 16 1.53 -6.11 -0.38
CA GLU A 16 1.76 -6.96 0.80
C GLU A 16 2.32 -6.17 1.97
N LEU A 17 1.68 -6.26 3.14
CA LEU A 17 2.28 -5.80 4.39
C LEU A 17 3.14 -6.91 5.00
N PRO A 18 4.30 -6.58 5.59
CA PRO A 18 5.15 -7.56 6.27
C PRO A 18 4.52 -8.10 7.56
N SER A 19 3.55 -7.38 8.13
CA SER A 19 2.89 -7.71 9.38
C SER A 19 1.45 -7.19 9.37
N ARG A 20 0.66 -7.71 10.31
CA ARG A 20 -0.67 -7.16 10.60
C ARG A 20 -0.54 -5.66 10.97
N PRO A 21 -1.40 -4.78 10.44
CA PRO A 21 -1.44 -3.39 10.83
C PRO A 21 -2.03 -3.22 12.24
N ASP A 22 -1.60 -2.17 12.93
CA ASP A 22 -1.98 -1.90 14.33
C ASP A 22 -3.50 -1.75 14.51
N ASP A 23 -4.15 -1.02 13.59
CA ASP A 23 -5.61 -0.88 13.54
C ASP A 23 -6.13 -1.15 12.11
N PRO A 24 -6.55 -2.39 11.80
CA PRO A 24 -7.02 -2.76 10.46
C PRO A 24 -8.33 -2.07 10.04
N TRP A 25 -9.04 -1.41 10.95
CA TRP A 25 -10.34 -0.79 10.68
C TRP A 25 -10.21 0.68 10.28
N LYS A 26 -9.01 1.24 10.31
CA LYS A 26 -8.76 2.65 9.99
C LYS A 26 -7.91 2.79 8.74
N PRO A 27 -8.22 3.79 7.89
CA PRO A 27 -7.30 4.18 6.84
C PRO A 27 -5.99 4.70 7.44
N MET A 28 -4.90 4.46 6.71
CA MET A 28 -3.56 4.92 7.04
C MET A 28 -3.14 5.97 6.01
N LYS A 29 -2.47 7.04 6.45
CA LYS A 29 -1.88 8.00 5.51
C LYS A 29 -0.47 7.58 5.20
N LEU A 30 -0.18 7.29 3.95
CA LEU A 30 1.11 6.79 3.51
C LEU A 30 1.82 7.80 2.63
N ILE A 31 3.13 7.94 2.83
CA ILE A 31 4.01 8.61 1.87
C ILE A 31 4.68 7.50 1.07
N VAL A 32 4.40 7.46 -0.23
CA VAL A 32 4.98 6.46 -1.14
C VAL A 32 5.76 7.14 -2.25
N ARG A 33 6.82 6.48 -2.70
CA ARG A 33 7.63 6.87 -3.83
C ARG A 33 7.50 5.80 -4.93
N VAL A 34 7.15 6.25 -6.13
CA VAL A 34 6.90 5.36 -7.29
C VAL A 34 7.94 5.48 -8.40
N GLY A 35 8.84 6.45 -8.28
CA GLY A 35 9.90 6.73 -9.25
C GLY A 35 11.05 7.52 -8.62
N PRO A 36 12.07 7.96 -9.39
CA PRO A 36 13.23 8.67 -8.83
C PRO A 36 12.89 9.97 -8.10
N ARG A 37 11.81 10.66 -8.49
CA ARG A 37 11.39 11.96 -7.93
C ARG A 37 9.87 12.08 -7.76
N GLU A 38 9.15 10.96 -7.80
CA GLU A 38 7.68 10.92 -7.74
C GLU A 38 7.22 10.42 -6.38
N TYR A 39 6.67 11.33 -5.58
CA TYR A 39 6.19 11.08 -4.22
C TYR A 39 4.71 11.41 -4.14
N TYR A 40 3.95 10.56 -3.43
CA TYR A 40 2.52 10.71 -3.24
C TYR A 40 2.17 10.53 -1.77
N ILE A 41 1.24 11.37 -1.30
CA ILE A 41 0.52 11.13 -0.05
C ILE A 41 -0.78 10.46 -0.45
N VAL A 42 -1.00 9.24 0.03
CA VAL A 42 -2.21 8.47 -0.25
C VAL A 42 -2.86 8.00 1.02
N GLU A 43 -4.19 7.93 0.98
CA GLU A 43 -4.95 7.19 1.96
C GLU A 43 -4.98 5.73 1.52
N ALA A 44 -4.58 4.84 2.43
CA ALA A 44 -4.50 3.41 2.18
C ALA A 44 -5.40 2.66 3.15
N TYR A 45 -6.11 1.66 2.65
CA TYR A 45 -7.03 0.85 3.45
C TYR A 45 -6.41 -0.52 3.71
N PRO A 46 -6.20 -0.90 4.98
CA PRO A 46 -5.82 -2.26 5.32
C PRO A 46 -6.87 -3.27 4.88
N GLU A 47 -6.44 -4.35 4.23
CA GLU A 47 -7.31 -5.45 3.82
C GLU A 47 -6.65 -6.80 4.08
N HIS A 48 -7.47 -7.85 4.08
CA HIS A 48 -7.01 -9.22 4.23
C HIS A 48 -7.36 -10.03 2.98
N LEU A 49 -6.36 -10.24 2.12
CA LEU A 49 -6.53 -10.87 0.81
C LEU A 49 -5.81 -12.22 0.79
N SER A 50 -6.54 -13.31 0.55
CA SER A 50 -5.99 -14.67 0.41
C SER A 50 -5.03 -15.09 1.54
N GLY A 51 -5.37 -14.75 2.79
CA GLY A 51 -4.56 -15.09 3.96
C GLY A 51 -3.40 -14.13 4.26
N ARG A 52 -3.30 -13.01 3.54
CA ARG A 52 -2.23 -12.02 3.68
C ARG A 52 -2.82 -10.66 4.06
N TRP A 53 -2.08 -9.92 4.88
CA TRP A 53 -2.37 -8.51 5.10
C TRP A 53 -1.84 -7.70 3.93
N VAL A 54 -2.70 -6.85 3.38
CA VAL A 54 -2.36 -5.96 2.28
C VAL A 54 -2.84 -4.55 2.60
N ILE A 55 -2.30 -3.58 1.85
CA ILE A 55 -2.86 -2.23 1.78
C ILE A 55 -3.38 -1.98 0.38
N ALA A 56 -4.62 -1.50 0.28
CA ALA A 56 -5.24 -1.03 -0.94
C ALA A 56 -4.95 0.46 -1.12
N MET A 57 -4.44 0.85 -2.28
CA MET A 57 -4.10 2.24 -2.60
C MET A 57 -4.47 2.59 -4.05
N PRO A 58 -4.83 3.85 -4.35
CA PRO A 58 -5.11 4.32 -5.71
C PRO A 58 -3.84 4.55 -6.54
N ILE A 59 -2.86 3.65 -6.40
CA ILE A 59 -1.58 3.64 -7.13
C ILE A 59 -1.36 2.21 -7.59
N ILE A 60 -1.19 2.03 -8.90
CA ILE A 60 -0.94 0.71 -9.51
C ILE A 60 0.44 0.75 -10.19
N LYS A 61 1.44 0.18 -9.51
CA LYS A 61 2.83 0.02 -9.98
C LYS A 61 3.37 -1.31 -9.44
N ASP A 62 4.21 -2.00 -10.21
CA ASP A 62 4.73 -3.31 -9.81
C ASP A 62 5.48 -3.28 -8.46
N GLU A 63 6.22 -2.21 -8.22
CA GLU A 63 6.95 -1.95 -6.98
C GLU A 63 6.78 -0.48 -6.58
N ILE A 64 6.61 -0.24 -5.28
CA ILE A 64 6.63 1.09 -4.68
C ILE A 64 7.53 1.10 -3.45
N GLU A 65 8.05 2.26 -3.10
CA GLU A 65 8.80 2.46 -1.87
C GLU A 65 7.93 3.21 -0.85
N LEU A 66 7.56 2.53 0.24
CA LEU A 66 6.93 3.15 1.39
C LEU A 66 7.97 3.93 2.20
N ILE A 67 7.78 5.24 2.31
CA ILE A 67 8.66 6.17 3.03
C ILE A 67 8.22 6.31 4.48
N SER A 68 6.92 6.51 4.71
CA SER A 68 6.36 6.72 6.05
C SER A 68 4.89 6.31 6.13
N ILE A 69 4.48 5.98 7.35
CA ILE A 69 3.10 5.74 7.77
C ILE A 69 2.77 6.83 8.80
N ALA A 70 1.66 7.55 8.60
CA ALA A 70 1.16 8.60 9.47
C ALA A 70 -0.24 8.28 10.00
#